data_AF-A0A4Q3BQ62-F1
#
_entry.id   AF-A0A4Q3BQ62-F1
#
_cell.length_a   1.000
_cell.length_b   1.000
_cell.length_c   1.000
_cell.angle_alpha   90.00
_cell.angle_beta   90.00
_cell.angle_gamma   90.00
#
_symmetry.space_group_name_H-M   'P 1'
#
loop_
_entity.id
_entity.type
_entity.pdbx_description
1 polymer ?
#
loop_
_entity_poly.entity_id
_entity_poly.type
_entity_poly.pdbx_seq_one_letter_code
_entity_poly.pdbx_strand_id
1 'polypeptide(L)'
;IEVNAKHGDALMKPPLAATFIHRQTMANAMRFSTTQLNELEAKISRADGEALAREMDIFNRFVAEADALGPELALVADGLARLDVASGNAEWAAEASAVRPEIASTPVFDAEGARHPVVEAALRAAGQGFTANDCRLDAGGNVGPRLMLITGPNMAGKSTFLRQNVLLAILAQAGCYVPARKLRLGIADRVFSRVGASDDLSRGRSTFMVEMIETAAILNQATPDSIVILDEVGRGTSTWDGLAIAWAAVEHLHEVNKCRALFATHYHELTGLADTLAACANASLRAQEWGGDLVFLHEVKAGPADRSYGVQVAKLAGLPAAAVRRAEAVLKKLEAK
;
A
#
# COMPACT_ATOMS: atom_id res chain seq x y z
N ILE A 1 58.21 -23.87 34.65
CA ILE A 1 59.62 -24.00 34.23
C ILE A 1 59.70 -25.17 33.27
N GLU A 2 60.16 -24.93 32.04
CA GLU A 2 60.31 -25.96 31.03
C GLU A 2 61.79 -26.25 30.82
N VAL A 3 62.17 -27.52 30.88
CA VAL A 3 63.55 -27.96 30.67
C VAL A 3 63.57 -29.06 29.61
N ASN A 4 64.69 -29.18 28.90
CA ASN A 4 64.90 -30.30 27.97
C ASN A 4 64.80 -31.64 28.74
N ALA A 5 64.18 -32.65 28.13
CA ALA A 5 63.97 -33.97 28.74
C ALA A 5 65.26 -34.59 29.31
N LYS A 6 66.42 -34.35 28.68
CA LYS A 6 67.73 -34.83 29.17
C LYS A 6 68.13 -34.31 30.55
N HIS A 7 67.60 -33.17 30.97
CA HIS A 7 67.90 -32.54 32.26
C HIS A 7 66.73 -32.64 33.25
N GLY A 8 65.57 -33.16 32.83
CA GLY A 8 64.38 -33.27 33.67
C GLY A 8 64.53 -34.26 34.82
N ASP A 9 65.19 -35.39 34.59
CA ASP A 9 65.41 -36.42 35.62
C ASP A 9 66.25 -35.92 36.80
N ALA A 10 67.15 -34.95 36.57
CA ALA A 10 67.96 -34.34 37.62
C ALA A 10 67.12 -33.49 38.59
N LEU A 11 66.05 -32.86 38.10
CA LEU A 11 65.14 -32.05 38.91
C LEU A 11 64.20 -32.91 39.78
N MET A 12 64.06 -34.20 39.47
CA MET A 12 63.27 -35.18 40.25
C MET A 12 64.09 -35.90 41.33
N LYS A 13 65.38 -35.57 41.52
CA LYS A 13 66.24 -36.17 42.57
C LYS A 13 66.55 -35.18 43.70
N PRO A 14 66.77 -35.65 44.95
CA PRO A 14 67.19 -34.78 46.05
C PRO A 14 68.53 -34.07 45.78
N PRO A 15 68.71 -32.79 46.18
CA PRO A 15 67.78 -31.95 46.96
C PRO A 15 66.74 -31.21 46.09
N LEU A 16 66.89 -31.18 44.77
CA LEU A 16 66.07 -30.38 43.85
C LEU A 16 64.61 -30.86 43.77
N ALA A 17 64.37 -32.16 43.98
CA ALA A 17 63.03 -32.75 44.09
C ALA A 17 62.17 -32.13 45.22
N ALA A 18 62.80 -31.50 46.23
CA ALA A 18 62.07 -30.80 47.29
C ALA A 18 61.51 -29.44 46.82
N THR A 19 62.03 -28.89 45.71
CA THR A 19 61.66 -27.56 45.18
C THR A 19 60.84 -27.65 43.90
N PHE A 20 61.19 -28.58 42.99
CA PHE A 20 60.55 -28.73 41.69
C PHE A 20 59.51 -29.85 41.69
N ILE A 21 58.28 -29.50 41.32
CA ILE A 21 57.13 -30.39 41.23
C ILE A 21 56.87 -30.68 39.75
N HIS A 22 57.03 -31.93 39.33
CA HIS A 22 56.75 -32.32 37.94
C HIS A 22 55.26 -32.11 37.59
N ARG A 23 54.98 -31.45 36.46
CA ARG A 23 53.62 -31.17 35.97
C ARG A 23 53.28 -31.95 34.71
N GLN A 24 54.19 -32.02 33.74
CA GLN A 24 53.91 -32.61 32.43
C GLN A 24 55.19 -33.03 31.71
N THR A 25 55.22 -34.24 31.15
CA THR A 25 56.28 -34.70 30.24
C THR A 25 55.82 -34.53 28.80
N MET A 26 56.69 -33.97 27.95
CA MET A 26 56.50 -33.81 26.50
C MET A 26 57.65 -34.50 25.75
N ALA A 27 57.53 -34.66 24.43
CA ALA A 27 58.47 -35.44 23.62
C ALA A 27 59.95 -35.00 23.78
N ASN A 28 60.22 -33.70 23.91
CA ASN A 28 61.58 -33.16 24.03
C ASN A 28 61.79 -32.29 25.28
N ALA A 29 60.79 -32.17 26.14
CA ALA A 29 60.83 -31.28 27.31
C ALA A 29 59.99 -31.81 28.46
N MET A 30 60.35 -31.42 29.68
CA MET A 30 59.59 -31.67 30.89
C MET A 30 59.24 -30.33 31.55
N ARG A 31 58.01 -30.21 32.02
CA ARG A 31 57.50 -29.03 32.73
C ARG A 31 57.42 -29.32 34.21
N PHE A 32 58.00 -28.40 34.97
CA PHE A 32 57.99 -28.38 36.41
C PHE A 32 57.38 -27.08 36.91
N SER A 33 56.69 -27.16 38.03
CA SER A 33 56.31 -26.01 38.85
C SER A 33 57.10 -26.01 40.15
N THR A 34 56.87 -25.01 40.98
CA THR A 34 57.34 -24.96 42.36
C THR A 34 56.15 -24.62 43.25
N THR A 35 56.24 -24.82 44.56
CA THR A 35 55.18 -24.39 45.49
C THR A 35 54.89 -22.90 45.34
N GLN A 36 55.93 -22.06 45.22
CA GLN A 36 55.81 -20.62 45.00
C GLN A 36 55.10 -20.27 43.67
N LEU A 37 55.42 -20.98 42.58
CA LEU A 37 54.75 -20.78 41.29
C LEU A 37 53.28 -21.20 41.32
N ASN A 38 52.96 -22.30 42.00
CA ASN A 38 51.57 -22.74 42.15
C ASN A 38 50.76 -21.75 43.01
N GLU A 39 51.35 -21.21 44.07
CA GLU A 39 50.72 -20.16 44.89
C GLU A 39 50.48 -18.88 44.07
N LEU A 40 51.43 -18.50 43.21
CA LEU A 40 51.26 -17.35 42.32
C LEU A 40 50.18 -17.60 41.26
N GLU A 41 50.16 -18.78 40.64
CA GLU A 41 49.12 -19.19 39.68
C GLU A 41 47.73 -19.14 40.33
N ALA A 42 47.58 -19.66 41.55
CA ALA A 42 46.33 -19.59 42.30
C ALA A 42 45.92 -18.15 42.67
N LYS A 43 46.89 -17.27 42.97
CA LYS A 43 46.64 -15.84 43.21
C LYS A 43 46.17 -15.13 41.94
N ILE A 44 46.82 -15.40 40.79
CA ILE A 44 46.44 -14.83 39.49
C ILE A 44 45.03 -15.29 39.11
N SER A 45 44.78 -16.60 39.15
CA SER A 45 43.45 -17.15 38.79
C SER A 45 42.33 -16.60 39.69
N ARG A 46 42.60 -16.39 40.99
CA ARG A 46 41.65 -15.74 41.89
C ARG A 46 41.43 -14.27 41.52
N ALA A 47 42.50 -13.54 41.24
CA ALA A 47 42.41 -12.14 40.83
C ALA A 47 41.62 -11.98 39.52
N ASP A 48 41.80 -12.89 38.55
CA ASP A 48 41.04 -12.89 37.29
C ASP A 48 39.54 -13.11 37.56
N GLY A 49 39.19 -14.07 38.42
CA GLY A 49 37.80 -14.31 38.82
C GLY A 49 37.18 -13.14 39.56
N GLU A 50 37.92 -12.52 40.48
CA GLU A 50 37.48 -11.32 41.20
C GLU A 50 37.33 -10.11 40.27
N ALA A 51 38.22 -9.96 39.28
CA ALA A 51 38.15 -8.90 38.28
C ALA A 51 36.89 -9.04 37.40
N LEU A 52 36.64 -10.25 36.88
CA LEU A 52 35.44 -10.51 36.06
C LEU A 52 34.15 -10.32 36.85
N ALA A 53 34.11 -10.77 38.11
CA ALA A 53 32.94 -10.58 38.96
C ALA A 53 32.64 -9.08 39.18
N ARG A 54 33.68 -8.27 39.45
CA ARG A 54 33.53 -6.82 39.58
C ARG A 54 33.10 -6.16 38.27
N GLU A 55 33.61 -6.62 37.13
CA GLU A 55 33.20 -6.12 35.82
C GLU A 55 31.72 -6.40 35.56
N MET A 56 31.25 -7.62 35.82
CA MET A 56 29.83 -7.98 35.69
C MET A 56 28.95 -7.14 36.63
N ASP A 57 29.38 -6.91 37.87
CA ASP A 57 28.64 -6.07 38.82
C ASP A 57 28.52 -4.62 38.32
N ILE A 58 29.62 -4.06 37.78
CA ILE A 58 29.62 -2.71 37.20
C ILE A 58 28.69 -2.66 35.97
N PHE A 59 28.77 -3.65 35.09
CA PHE A 59 27.92 -3.72 33.89
C PHE A 59 26.43 -3.84 34.27
N ASN A 60 26.08 -4.73 35.20
CA ASN A 60 24.69 -4.90 35.64
C ASN A 60 24.12 -3.63 36.28
N ARG A 61 24.94 -2.90 37.04
CA ARG A 61 24.55 -1.57 37.55
C ARG A 61 24.30 -0.57 36.44
N PHE A 62 25.19 -0.51 35.45
CA PHE A 62 25.00 0.35 34.28
C PHE A 62 23.72 0.01 33.50
N VAL A 63 23.43 -1.28 33.30
CA VAL A 63 22.19 -1.73 32.65
C VAL A 63 20.97 -1.31 33.47
N ALA A 64 20.98 -1.46 34.79
CA ALA A 64 19.88 -1.04 35.65
C ALA A 64 19.68 0.49 35.63
N GLU A 65 20.76 1.27 35.61
CA GLU A 65 20.71 2.72 35.46
C GLU A 65 20.13 3.13 34.09
N ALA A 66 20.51 2.43 33.01
CA ALA A 66 19.96 2.67 31.67
C ALA A 66 18.48 2.24 31.54
N ASP A 67 18.10 1.12 32.15
CA ASP A 67 16.71 0.63 32.15
C ASP A 67 15.77 1.58 32.90
N ALA A 68 16.25 2.20 33.99
CA ALA A 68 15.51 3.24 34.70
C ALA A 68 15.20 4.48 33.83
N LEU A 69 16.01 4.73 32.79
CA LEU A 69 15.78 5.79 31.79
C LEU A 69 14.83 5.35 30.67
N GLY A 70 14.39 4.09 30.63
CA GLY A 70 13.54 3.52 29.60
C GLY A 70 12.32 4.38 29.24
N PRO A 71 11.53 4.88 30.23
CA PRO A 71 10.40 5.76 29.94
C PRO A 71 10.79 7.08 29.25
N GLU A 72 11.89 7.71 29.67
CA GLU A 72 12.37 8.95 29.05
C GLU A 72 12.89 8.72 27.63
N LEU A 73 13.63 7.62 27.43
CA LEU A 73 14.11 7.20 26.11
C LEU A 73 12.95 6.90 25.15
N ALA A 74 11.87 6.30 25.63
CA ALA A 74 10.67 6.04 24.83
C ALA A 74 10.00 7.35 24.38
N LEU A 75 9.95 8.37 25.23
CA LEU A 75 9.42 9.70 24.86
C LEU A 75 10.29 10.38 23.79
N VAL A 76 11.62 10.28 23.94
CA VAL A 76 12.57 10.80 22.93
C VAL A 76 12.39 10.07 21.60
N ALA A 77 12.26 8.75 21.63
CA ALA A 77 12.04 7.93 20.44
C ALA A 77 10.73 8.27 19.72
N ASP A 78 9.62 8.46 20.46
CA ASP A 78 8.34 8.91 19.89
C ASP A 78 8.47 10.31 19.24
N GLY A 79 9.17 11.23 19.91
CA GLY A 79 9.45 12.56 19.38
C GLY A 79 10.24 12.53 18.07
N LEU A 80 11.30 11.72 18.01
CA LEU A 80 12.11 11.53 16.80
C LEU A 80 11.31 10.87 15.68
N ALA A 81 10.49 9.86 15.99
CA ALA A 81 9.64 9.18 15.01
C ALA A 81 8.61 10.14 14.37
N ARG A 82 8.00 11.03 15.18
CA ARG A 82 7.08 12.06 14.66
C ARG A 82 7.79 13.06 13.74
N LEU A 83 9.01 13.46 14.09
CA LEU A 83 9.82 14.36 13.26
C LEU A 83 10.22 13.70 11.94
N ASP A 84 10.58 12.41 11.97
CA ASP A 84 10.93 11.63 10.78
C ASP A 84 9.74 11.53 9.82
N VAL A 85 8.57 11.11 10.31
CA VAL A 85 7.34 11.04 9.50
C VAL A 85 6.95 12.41 8.94
N ALA A 86 7.01 13.48 9.76
CA ALA A 86 6.67 14.83 9.31
C ALA A 86 7.65 15.34 8.24
N SER A 87 8.95 15.06 8.41
CA SER A 87 9.99 15.49 7.47
C SER A 87 9.89 14.73 6.15
N GLY A 88 9.73 13.40 6.19
CA GLY A 88 9.54 12.58 4.99
C GLY A 88 8.27 12.95 4.22
N ASN A 89 7.17 13.25 4.93
CA ASN A 89 5.95 13.76 4.29
C ASN A 89 6.16 15.13 3.62
N ALA A 90 6.95 16.01 4.22
CA ALA A 90 7.24 17.33 3.66
C ALA A 90 8.14 17.24 2.41
N GLU A 91 9.15 16.38 2.43
CA GLU A 91 10.02 16.09 1.29
C GLU A 91 9.20 15.52 0.12
N TRP A 92 8.43 14.46 0.37
CA TRP A 92 7.56 13.88 -0.64
C TRP A 92 6.53 14.88 -1.18
N ALA A 93 5.97 15.74 -0.32
CA ALA A 93 5.03 16.77 -0.75
C ALA A 93 5.66 17.76 -1.73
N ALA A 94 6.92 18.15 -1.50
CA ALA A 94 7.65 19.01 -2.44
C ALA A 94 7.88 18.31 -3.79
N GLU A 95 8.35 17.06 -3.77
CA GLU A 95 8.60 16.28 -5.00
C GLU A 95 7.34 15.98 -5.81
N ALA A 96 6.23 15.70 -5.12
CA ALA A 96 4.94 15.41 -5.75
C ALA A 96 4.20 16.69 -6.18
N SER A 97 4.71 17.88 -5.84
CA SER A 97 3.96 19.14 -5.93
C SER A 97 2.57 19.00 -5.28
N ALA A 98 2.56 18.42 -4.08
CA ALA A 98 1.36 18.15 -3.31
C ALA A 98 0.92 19.38 -2.53
N VAL A 99 -0.38 19.49 -2.27
CA VAL A 99 -0.99 20.63 -1.58
C VAL A 99 -1.60 20.20 -0.26
N ARG A 100 -1.69 21.14 0.68
CA ARG A 100 -2.36 20.92 1.96
C ARG A 100 -3.86 20.79 1.72
N PRO A 101 -4.51 19.69 2.13
CA PRO A 101 -5.96 19.54 1.99
C PRO A 101 -6.72 20.43 2.98
N GLU A 102 -7.90 20.90 2.56
CA GLU A 102 -8.88 21.55 3.44
C GLU A 102 -9.82 20.47 4.00
N ILE A 103 -9.86 20.31 5.33
CA ILE A 103 -10.80 19.39 5.98
C ILE A 103 -12.12 20.12 6.24
N ALA A 104 -13.20 19.60 5.66
CA ALA A 104 -14.55 20.16 5.77
C ALA A 104 -15.36 19.43 6.86
N SER A 105 -16.35 20.14 7.44
CA SER A 105 -17.30 19.59 8.41
C SER A 105 -18.47 18.84 7.77
N THR A 106 -18.59 18.87 6.44
CA THR A 106 -19.65 18.23 5.65
C THR A 106 -19.05 17.14 4.76
N PRO A 107 -19.79 16.06 4.44
CA PRO A 107 -19.32 14.94 3.61
C PRO A 107 -19.19 15.31 2.12
N VAL A 108 -18.18 16.13 1.81
CA VAL A 108 -17.81 16.57 0.47
C VAL A 108 -16.47 15.98 0.05
N PHE A 109 -16.27 15.82 -1.25
CA PHE A 109 -14.99 15.51 -1.86
C PHE A 109 -14.86 16.41 -3.07
N ASP A 110 -13.98 17.40 -3.04
CA ASP A 110 -13.81 18.38 -4.12
C ASP A 110 -12.32 18.49 -4.43
N ALA A 111 -11.89 17.81 -5.48
CA ALA A 111 -10.50 17.73 -5.90
C ALA A 111 -10.32 18.37 -7.27
N GLU A 112 -9.37 19.29 -7.38
CA GLU A 112 -9.00 19.94 -8.64
C GLU A 112 -7.59 19.49 -9.05
N GLY A 113 -7.44 19.00 -10.27
CA GLY A 113 -6.18 18.49 -10.82
C GLY A 113 -5.58 17.35 -9.99
N ALA A 114 -6.42 16.43 -9.52
CA ALA A 114 -5.97 15.28 -8.75
C ALA A 114 -5.17 14.30 -9.61
N ARG A 115 -4.14 13.71 -9.01
CA ARG A 115 -3.21 12.79 -9.66
C ARG A 115 -3.03 11.53 -8.81
N HIS A 116 -2.83 10.38 -9.45
CA HIS A 116 -2.63 9.14 -8.72
C HIS A 116 -1.17 9.05 -8.26
N PRO A 117 -0.86 9.07 -6.95
CA PRO A 117 0.52 9.24 -6.47
C PRO A 117 1.50 8.17 -6.99
N VAL A 118 1.08 6.90 -6.98
CA VAL A 118 1.93 5.78 -7.44
C VAL A 118 2.09 5.74 -8.96
N VAL A 119 1.00 5.87 -9.71
CA VAL A 119 1.04 5.82 -11.18
C VAL A 119 1.77 7.05 -11.74
N GLU A 120 1.55 8.24 -11.16
CA GLU A 120 2.28 9.46 -11.55
C GLU A 120 3.79 9.28 -11.35
N ALA A 121 4.23 8.74 -10.20
CA ALA A 121 5.64 8.49 -9.94
C ALA A 121 6.23 7.49 -10.96
N ALA A 122 5.52 6.41 -11.27
CA ALA A 122 5.95 5.42 -12.26
C ALA A 122 6.05 5.99 -13.68
N LEU A 123 5.06 6.78 -14.11
CA LEU A 123 5.10 7.46 -15.41
C LEU A 123 6.23 8.49 -15.48
N ARG A 124 6.43 9.26 -14.41
CA ARG A 124 7.52 10.25 -14.31
C ARG A 124 8.89 9.58 -14.44
N ALA A 125 9.09 8.43 -13.79
CA ALA A 125 10.31 7.65 -13.92
C ALA A 125 10.55 7.13 -15.36
N ALA A 126 9.46 6.89 -16.11
CA ALA A 126 9.50 6.54 -17.53
C ALA A 126 9.56 7.76 -18.48
N GLY A 127 9.67 8.99 -17.96
CA GLY A 127 9.68 10.22 -18.77
C GLY A 127 8.31 10.59 -19.37
N GLN A 128 7.22 10.05 -18.82
CA GLN A 128 5.85 10.27 -19.27
C GLN A 128 5.07 11.17 -18.29
N GLY A 129 4.12 11.93 -18.83
CA GLY A 129 3.21 12.76 -18.02
C GLY A 129 1.99 11.98 -17.52
N PHE A 130 1.40 12.43 -16.41
CA PHE A 130 0.12 11.95 -15.90
C PHE A 130 -0.98 12.99 -16.17
N THR A 131 -2.11 12.57 -16.74
CA THR A 131 -3.27 13.45 -16.95
C THR A 131 -4.01 13.68 -15.63
N ALA A 132 -3.92 14.89 -15.08
CA ALA A 132 -4.64 15.26 -13.87
C ALA A 132 -6.15 15.38 -14.13
N ASN A 133 -6.97 15.00 -13.16
CA ASN A 133 -8.43 14.99 -13.28
C ASN A 133 -9.11 15.64 -12.08
N ASP A 134 -10.20 16.35 -12.35
CA ASP A 134 -11.06 16.90 -11.31
C ASP A 134 -12.06 15.84 -10.83
N CYS A 135 -12.51 15.93 -9.58
CA CYS A 135 -13.55 15.07 -9.05
C CYS A 135 -14.34 15.79 -7.97
N ARG A 136 -15.67 15.81 -8.11
CA ARG A 136 -16.57 16.42 -7.15
C ARG A 136 -17.65 15.42 -6.73
N LEU A 137 -17.72 15.16 -5.43
CA LEU A 137 -18.80 14.41 -4.79
C LEU A 137 -19.32 15.16 -3.57
N ASP A 138 -20.62 15.08 -3.34
CA ASP A 138 -21.28 15.63 -2.16
C ASP A 138 -22.41 14.69 -1.74
N ALA A 139 -22.27 14.06 -0.57
CA ALA A 139 -23.30 13.17 -0.04
C ALA A 139 -24.65 13.90 0.14
N GLY A 140 -24.63 15.20 0.42
CA GLY A 140 -25.83 16.04 0.52
C GLY A 140 -26.47 16.35 -0.82
N GLY A 141 -25.76 16.20 -1.94
CA GLY A 141 -26.24 16.50 -3.28
C GLY A 141 -26.46 18.00 -3.56
N ASN A 142 -25.86 18.90 -2.77
CA ASN A 142 -26.12 20.35 -2.83
C ASN A 142 -25.16 21.07 -3.78
N VAL A 143 -23.87 20.75 -3.72
CA VAL A 143 -22.82 21.42 -4.51
C VAL A 143 -22.21 20.53 -5.59
N GLY A 144 -22.51 19.23 -5.57
CA GLY A 144 -22.05 18.24 -6.54
C GLY A 144 -22.90 16.98 -6.48
N PRO A 145 -22.64 16.02 -7.39
CA PRO A 145 -23.34 14.75 -7.36
C PRO A 145 -22.94 13.95 -6.12
N ARG A 146 -23.88 13.21 -5.56
CA ARG A 146 -23.60 12.18 -4.56
C ARG A 146 -22.90 10.99 -5.20
N LEU A 147 -23.39 10.57 -6.36
CA LEU A 147 -22.90 9.40 -7.09
C LEU A 147 -22.52 9.81 -8.51
N MET A 148 -21.34 9.38 -8.95
CA MET A 148 -20.88 9.57 -10.32
C MET A 148 -20.74 8.23 -11.03
N LEU A 149 -21.50 8.05 -12.10
CA LEU A 149 -21.39 6.93 -13.02
C LEU A 149 -20.27 7.20 -14.02
N ILE A 150 -19.27 6.33 -14.05
CA ILE A 150 -18.09 6.48 -14.89
C ILE A 150 -18.12 5.44 -15.99
N THR A 151 -18.16 5.94 -17.23
CA THR A 151 -18.18 5.11 -18.44
C THR A 151 -16.95 5.36 -19.30
N GLY A 152 -16.77 4.52 -20.31
CA GLY A 152 -15.67 4.62 -21.26
C GLY A 152 -14.97 3.30 -21.49
N PRO A 153 -14.11 3.22 -22.52
CA PRO A 153 -13.46 1.97 -22.90
C PRO A 153 -12.59 1.40 -21.78
N ASN A 154 -12.37 0.09 -21.83
CA ASN A 154 -11.37 -0.54 -20.97
C ASN A 154 -9.98 0.01 -21.34
N MET A 155 -9.09 0.11 -20.35
CA MET A 155 -7.78 0.79 -20.47
C MET A 155 -7.82 2.32 -20.55
N ALA A 156 -8.99 2.96 -20.58
CA ALA A 156 -9.10 4.43 -20.56
C ALA A 156 -8.75 5.07 -19.20
N GLY A 157 -8.48 4.28 -18.16
CA GLY A 157 -8.09 4.78 -16.84
C GLY A 157 -9.20 4.82 -15.78
N LYS A 158 -10.35 4.14 -15.98
CA LYS A 158 -11.47 4.12 -15.02
C LYS A 158 -11.01 3.73 -13.61
N SER A 159 -10.43 2.54 -13.47
CA SER A 159 -9.95 2.03 -12.19
C SER A 159 -8.86 2.92 -11.56
N THR A 160 -8.00 3.54 -12.39
CA THR A 160 -6.99 4.51 -11.92
C THR A 160 -7.65 5.75 -11.34
N PHE A 161 -8.67 6.30 -12.00
CA PHE A 161 -9.44 7.44 -11.50
C PHE A 161 -10.18 7.11 -10.19
N LEU A 162 -10.82 5.94 -10.10
CA LEU A 162 -11.48 5.48 -8.87
C LEU A 162 -10.49 5.41 -7.70
N ARG A 163 -9.38 4.65 -7.88
CA ARG A 163 -8.35 4.46 -6.86
C ARG A 163 -7.67 5.76 -6.46
N GLN A 164 -7.41 6.65 -7.42
CA GLN A 164 -6.82 7.96 -7.18
C GLN A 164 -7.61 8.73 -6.12
N ASN A 165 -8.92 8.88 -6.30
CA ASN A 165 -9.74 9.69 -5.39
C ASN A 165 -9.77 9.11 -3.97
N VAL A 166 -9.82 7.79 -3.84
CA VAL A 166 -9.72 7.10 -2.55
C VAL A 166 -8.36 7.30 -1.89
N LEU A 167 -7.26 7.17 -2.63
CA LEU A 167 -5.91 7.39 -2.09
C LEU A 167 -5.73 8.82 -1.59
N LEU A 168 -6.28 9.81 -2.29
CA LEU A 168 -6.26 11.21 -1.85
C LEU A 168 -7.01 11.40 -0.54
N ALA A 169 -8.17 10.76 -0.37
CA ALA A 169 -8.92 10.80 0.89
C ALA A 169 -8.12 10.19 2.05
N ILE A 170 -7.48 9.04 1.82
CA ILE A 170 -6.65 8.36 2.82
C ILE A 170 -5.44 9.21 3.20
N LEU A 171 -4.71 9.76 2.22
CA LEU A 171 -3.56 10.63 2.47
C LEU A 171 -3.94 11.86 3.29
N ALA A 172 -5.03 12.53 2.92
CA ALA A 172 -5.51 13.70 3.65
C ALA A 172 -5.87 13.37 5.11
N GLN A 173 -6.58 12.26 5.36
CA GLN A 173 -6.93 11.83 6.71
C GLN A 173 -5.76 11.27 7.52
N ALA A 174 -4.70 10.79 6.85
CA ALA A 174 -3.44 10.42 7.50
C ALA A 174 -2.59 11.65 7.91
N GLY A 175 -3.02 12.87 7.55
CA GLY A 175 -2.30 14.12 7.82
C GLY A 175 -1.27 14.49 6.75
N CYS A 176 -1.28 13.82 5.60
CA CYS A 176 -0.36 14.09 4.49
C CYS A 176 -0.91 15.19 3.56
N TYR A 177 0.01 15.80 2.81
CA TYR A 177 -0.34 16.60 1.64
C TYR A 177 -0.86 15.67 0.52
N VAL A 178 -1.53 16.21 -0.48
CA VAL A 178 -2.14 15.42 -1.56
C VAL A 178 -1.73 15.91 -2.94
N PRO A 179 -1.50 15.02 -3.92
CA PRO A 179 -1.06 15.39 -5.27
C PRO A 179 -2.22 15.92 -6.10
N ALA A 180 -2.64 17.14 -5.80
CA ALA A 180 -3.71 17.88 -6.47
C ALA A 180 -3.33 19.36 -6.56
N ARG A 181 -4.09 20.17 -7.30
CA ARG A 181 -4.05 21.64 -7.16
C ARG A 181 -4.83 22.10 -5.94
N LYS A 182 -5.89 21.38 -5.59
CA LYS A 182 -6.72 21.63 -4.42
C LYS A 182 -7.45 20.34 -4.02
N LEU A 183 -7.64 20.14 -2.73
CA LEU A 183 -8.54 19.12 -2.19
C LEU A 183 -9.30 19.71 -1.01
N ARG A 184 -10.63 19.62 -1.05
CA ARG A 184 -11.52 19.83 0.09
C ARG A 184 -12.23 18.51 0.41
N LEU A 185 -12.02 18.01 1.62
CA LEU A 185 -12.45 16.68 2.03
C LEU A 185 -13.23 16.75 3.35
N GLY A 186 -14.49 16.33 3.33
CA GLY A 186 -15.19 15.91 4.53
C GLY A 186 -14.65 14.58 5.04
N ILE A 187 -14.49 14.43 6.35
CA ILE A 187 -14.00 13.17 6.93
C ILE A 187 -14.89 12.01 6.46
N ALA A 188 -14.24 10.95 5.99
CA ALA A 188 -14.85 9.67 5.70
C ALA A 188 -14.70 8.75 6.91
N ASP A 189 -15.83 8.20 7.36
CA ASP A 189 -15.86 7.19 8.42
C ASP A 189 -15.25 5.86 7.94
N ARG A 190 -15.52 5.53 6.68
CA ARG A 190 -15.06 4.32 5.99
C ARG A 190 -14.83 4.58 4.51
N VAL A 191 -13.86 3.85 3.97
CA VAL A 191 -13.60 3.75 2.54
C VAL A 191 -13.93 2.33 2.12
N PHE A 192 -14.85 2.19 1.17
CA PHE A 192 -15.20 0.92 0.56
C PHE A 192 -14.69 0.88 -0.87
N SER A 193 -14.13 -0.27 -1.25
CA SER A 193 -13.60 -0.47 -2.59
C SER A 193 -13.93 -1.87 -3.09
N ARG A 194 -14.63 -1.94 -4.22
CA ARG A 194 -14.68 -3.11 -5.08
C ARG A 194 -14.02 -2.73 -6.40
N VAL A 195 -12.72 -2.97 -6.51
CA VAL A 195 -12.00 -2.83 -7.78
C VAL A 195 -11.43 -4.20 -8.10
N GLY A 196 -11.74 -4.72 -9.29
CA GLY A 196 -11.51 -6.12 -9.68
C GLY A 196 -10.21 -6.71 -9.15
N ALA A 197 -10.31 -7.86 -8.47
CA ALA A 197 -9.18 -8.66 -8.04
C ALA A 197 -8.67 -9.51 -9.21
N SER A 198 -7.35 -9.65 -9.34
CA SER A 198 -6.76 -10.80 -10.02
C SER A 198 -7.19 -12.07 -9.28
N ASP A 199 -7.70 -13.05 -10.03
CA ASP A 199 -8.40 -14.24 -9.52
C ASP A 199 -7.76 -14.87 -8.27
N ASP A 200 -8.53 -14.95 -7.20
CA ASP A 200 -8.21 -15.79 -6.04
C ASP A 200 -9.02 -17.11 -6.14
N LEU A 201 -8.55 -17.98 -7.03
CA LEU A 201 -9.12 -19.32 -7.29
C LEU A 201 -8.97 -20.29 -6.10
N SER A 202 -8.38 -19.86 -4.98
CA SER A 202 -7.96 -20.73 -3.88
C SER A 202 -9.08 -21.14 -2.90
N ARG A 203 -10.27 -20.53 -2.95
CA ARG A 203 -11.32 -20.69 -1.91
C ARG A 203 -12.59 -21.45 -2.31
N GLY A 204 -12.66 -22.05 -3.51
CA GLY A 204 -13.81 -22.88 -3.91
C GLY A 204 -15.16 -22.14 -4.02
N ARG A 205 -15.16 -20.81 -4.05
CA ARG A 205 -16.33 -19.96 -4.33
C ARG A 205 -16.21 -19.41 -5.74
N SER A 206 -17.32 -19.27 -6.47
CA SER A 206 -17.28 -18.60 -7.78
C SER A 206 -16.84 -17.14 -7.61
N THR A 207 -16.08 -16.63 -8.57
CA THR A 207 -15.61 -15.23 -8.59
C THR A 207 -16.78 -14.25 -8.46
N PHE A 208 -17.91 -14.57 -9.09
CA PHE A 208 -19.15 -13.82 -8.97
C PHE A 208 -19.75 -13.85 -7.56
N MET A 209 -19.74 -14.98 -6.85
CA MET A 209 -20.25 -15.04 -5.48
C MET A 209 -19.39 -14.19 -4.52
N VAL A 210 -18.06 -14.18 -4.70
CA VAL A 210 -17.17 -13.30 -3.92
C VAL A 210 -17.49 -11.83 -4.20
N GLU A 211 -17.69 -11.48 -5.47
CA GLU A 211 -18.11 -10.14 -5.89
C GLU A 211 -19.42 -9.69 -5.23
N MET A 212 -20.41 -10.59 -5.15
CA MET A 212 -21.70 -10.31 -4.52
C MET A 212 -21.59 -10.17 -3.01
N ILE A 213 -20.76 -10.98 -2.34
CA ILE A 213 -20.52 -10.85 -0.89
C ILE A 213 -19.86 -9.51 -0.57
N GLU A 214 -18.87 -9.11 -1.36
CA GLU A 214 -18.20 -7.82 -1.18
C GLU A 214 -19.16 -6.66 -1.45
N THR A 215 -19.94 -6.71 -2.54
CA THR A 215 -20.95 -5.69 -2.85
C THR A 215 -21.99 -5.60 -1.72
N ALA A 216 -22.49 -6.74 -1.24
CA ALA A 216 -23.42 -6.77 -0.12
C ALA A 216 -22.82 -6.19 1.17
N ALA A 217 -21.54 -6.45 1.46
CA ALA A 217 -20.87 -5.88 2.61
C ALA A 217 -20.80 -4.35 2.53
N ILE A 218 -20.53 -3.80 1.34
CA ILE A 218 -20.50 -2.36 1.08
C ILE A 218 -21.89 -1.75 1.30
N LEU A 219 -22.91 -2.30 0.64
CA LEU A 219 -24.29 -1.77 0.72
C LEU A 219 -24.85 -1.81 2.15
N ASN A 220 -24.53 -2.84 2.93
CA ASN A 220 -25.01 -2.98 4.31
C ASN A 220 -24.29 -2.07 5.33
N GLN A 221 -23.07 -1.60 5.03
CA GLN A 221 -22.22 -0.91 6.01
C GLN A 221 -21.89 0.54 5.64
N ALA A 222 -22.06 0.93 4.37
CA ALA A 222 -21.82 2.29 3.94
C ALA A 222 -22.79 3.27 4.61
N THR A 223 -22.24 4.35 5.16
CA THR A 223 -22.99 5.44 5.79
C THR A 223 -22.94 6.68 4.88
N PRO A 224 -23.72 7.73 5.16
CA PRO A 224 -23.64 8.98 4.40
C PRO A 224 -22.24 9.63 4.42
N ASP A 225 -21.45 9.34 5.47
CA ASP A 225 -20.07 9.83 5.60
C ASP A 225 -19.07 8.94 4.86
N SER A 226 -19.46 7.78 4.33
CA SER A 226 -18.54 6.88 3.64
C SER A 226 -18.16 7.38 2.24
N ILE A 227 -17.00 6.92 1.77
CA ILE A 227 -16.59 7.02 0.35
C ILE A 227 -16.60 5.61 -0.23
N VAL A 228 -17.29 5.42 -1.35
CA VAL A 228 -17.47 4.12 -2.00
C VAL A 228 -16.95 4.18 -3.44
N ILE A 229 -16.13 3.21 -3.83
CA ILE A 229 -15.77 2.97 -5.23
C ILE A 229 -16.19 1.56 -5.64
N LEU A 230 -16.91 1.44 -6.75
CA LEU A 230 -17.32 0.18 -7.36
C LEU A 230 -16.88 0.15 -8.82
N ASP A 231 -16.23 -0.92 -9.24
CA ASP A 231 -15.73 -1.12 -10.61
C ASP A 231 -16.34 -2.38 -11.21
N GLU A 232 -17.17 -2.20 -12.23
CA GLU A 232 -17.71 -3.26 -13.10
C GLU A 232 -18.53 -4.35 -12.39
N VAL A 233 -19.31 -3.96 -11.37
CA VAL A 233 -20.25 -4.87 -10.68
C VAL A 233 -21.24 -5.48 -11.68
N GLY A 234 -21.49 -6.79 -11.54
CA GLY A 234 -22.43 -7.56 -12.36
C GLY A 234 -21.78 -8.28 -13.55
N ARG A 235 -20.48 -8.12 -13.79
CA ARG A 235 -19.81 -8.69 -14.97
C ARG A 235 -19.77 -10.23 -15.00
N GLY A 236 -19.75 -10.89 -13.85
CA GLY A 236 -19.57 -12.34 -13.74
C GLY A 236 -20.80 -13.21 -14.00
N THR A 237 -21.92 -12.65 -14.48
CA THR A 237 -23.20 -13.35 -14.70
C THR A 237 -23.84 -13.00 -16.05
N SER A 238 -25.08 -13.45 -16.29
CA SER A 238 -25.85 -13.11 -17.48
C SER A 238 -25.96 -11.58 -17.64
N THR A 239 -25.96 -11.07 -18.87
CA THR A 239 -25.93 -9.62 -19.12
C THR A 239 -27.10 -8.89 -18.44
N TRP A 240 -28.30 -9.47 -18.48
CA TRP A 240 -29.49 -8.87 -17.88
C TRP A 240 -29.50 -8.97 -16.35
N ASP A 241 -29.06 -10.10 -15.77
CA ASP A 241 -28.96 -10.22 -14.31
C ASP A 241 -27.88 -9.28 -13.76
N GLY A 242 -26.74 -9.18 -14.45
CA GLY A 242 -25.63 -8.30 -14.08
C GLY A 242 -26.04 -6.84 -14.14
N LEU A 243 -26.73 -6.42 -15.19
CA LEU A 243 -27.31 -5.09 -15.30
C LEU A 243 -28.30 -4.80 -14.17
N ALA A 244 -29.24 -5.72 -13.91
CA ALA A 244 -30.25 -5.54 -12.87
C ALA A 244 -29.63 -5.40 -11.46
N ILE A 245 -28.61 -6.20 -11.16
CA ILE A 245 -27.87 -6.12 -9.89
C ILE A 245 -27.11 -4.80 -9.78
N ALA A 246 -26.40 -4.40 -10.83
CA ALA A 246 -25.66 -3.14 -10.85
C ALA A 246 -26.61 -1.94 -10.70
N TRP A 247 -27.76 -1.98 -11.36
CA TRP A 247 -28.81 -0.97 -11.27
C TRP A 247 -29.31 -0.82 -9.83
N ALA A 248 -29.71 -1.94 -9.21
CA ALA A 248 -30.17 -1.95 -7.83
C ALA A 248 -29.09 -1.47 -6.85
N ALA A 249 -27.82 -1.81 -7.09
CA ALA A 249 -26.71 -1.35 -6.26
C ALA A 249 -26.49 0.17 -6.36
N VAL A 250 -26.57 0.74 -7.57
CA VAL A 250 -26.49 2.20 -7.79
C VAL A 250 -27.63 2.91 -7.06
N GLU A 251 -28.87 2.45 -7.24
CA GLU A 251 -30.04 3.02 -6.57
C GLU A 251 -29.92 2.92 -5.04
N HIS A 252 -29.43 1.79 -4.51
CA HIS A 252 -29.29 1.61 -3.07
C HIS A 252 -28.21 2.53 -2.46
N LEU A 253 -27.03 2.61 -3.10
CA LEU A 253 -25.97 3.55 -2.67
C LEU A 253 -26.46 4.99 -2.67
N HIS A 254 -27.26 5.33 -3.67
CA HIS A 254 -27.77 6.66 -3.88
C HIS A 254 -28.89 7.00 -2.88
N GLU A 255 -29.97 6.21 -2.84
CA GLU A 255 -31.19 6.54 -2.08
C GLU A 255 -31.15 6.11 -0.62
N VAL A 256 -30.45 5.01 -0.31
CA VAL A 256 -30.40 4.44 1.05
C VAL A 256 -29.14 4.85 1.78
N ASN A 257 -27.94 4.52 1.26
CA ASN A 257 -26.69 4.85 1.96
C ASN A 257 -26.39 6.35 1.91
N LYS A 258 -26.80 7.03 0.83
CA LYS A 258 -26.60 8.46 0.59
C LYS A 258 -25.13 8.90 0.67
N CYS A 259 -24.21 8.02 0.29
CA CYS A 259 -22.76 8.19 0.44
C CYS A 259 -22.10 8.81 -0.81
N ARG A 260 -20.85 9.29 -0.67
CA ARG A 260 -20.05 9.75 -1.81
C ARG A 260 -19.57 8.54 -2.62
N ALA A 261 -20.07 8.37 -3.84
CA ALA A 261 -19.83 7.17 -4.61
C ALA A 261 -19.28 7.43 -6.04
N LEU A 262 -18.27 6.65 -6.43
CA LEU A 262 -17.84 6.51 -7.83
C LEU A 262 -18.16 5.10 -8.30
N PHE A 263 -18.91 4.99 -9.40
CA PHE A 263 -19.34 3.72 -9.94
C PHE A 263 -18.89 3.60 -11.39
N ALA A 264 -17.81 2.86 -11.63
CA ALA A 264 -17.36 2.54 -12.98
C ALA A 264 -18.15 1.37 -13.56
N THR A 265 -18.66 1.54 -14.77
CA THR A 265 -19.48 0.51 -15.43
C THR A 265 -19.20 0.41 -16.92
N HIS A 266 -19.53 -0.76 -17.47
CA HIS A 266 -19.58 -1.03 -18.90
C HIS A 266 -21.02 -1.10 -19.43
N TYR A 267 -22.02 -1.05 -18.55
CA TYR A 267 -23.43 -1.00 -18.89
C TYR A 267 -23.83 0.45 -19.22
N HIS A 268 -24.10 0.72 -20.49
CA HIS A 268 -24.54 2.05 -20.93
C HIS A 268 -25.95 2.36 -20.47
N GLU A 269 -26.77 1.33 -20.26
CA GLU A 269 -28.15 1.43 -19.78
C GLU A 269 -28.21 2.12 -18.41
N LEU A 270 -27.18 1.95 -17.56
CA LEU A 270 -27.12 2.63 -16.26
C LEU A 270 -26.98 4.15 -16.38
N THR A 271 -26.48 4.68 -17.49
CA THR A 271 -26.29 6.13 -17.65
C THR A 271 -27.62 6.90 -17.59
N GLY A 272 -28.74 6.26 -17.93
CA GLY A 272 -30.08 6.84 -17.79
C GLY A 272 -30.50 7.09 -16.34
N LEU A 273 -29.84 6.45 -15.35
CA LEU A 273 -30.09 6.72 -13.94
C LEU A 273 -29.72 8.15 -13.52
N ALA A 274 -28.80 8.80 -14.24
CA ALA A 274 -28.47 10.20 -13.97
C ALA A 274 -29.64 11.16 -14.27
N ASP A 275 -30.59 10.74 -15.12
CA ASP A 275 -31.78 11.54 -15.45
C ASP A 275 -32.89 11.37 -14.39
N THR A 276 -32.89 10.28 -13.63
CA THR A 276 -33.94 9.94 -12.65
C THR A 276 -33.51 10.14 -11.20
N LEU A 277 -32.24 9.88 -10.87
CA LEU A 277 -31.70 10.00 -9.51
C LEU A 277 -31.15 11.41 -9.27
N ALA A 278 -31.75 12.14 -8.35
CA ALA A 278 -31.33 13.50 -8.00
C ALA A 278 -29.90 13.52 -7.45
N ALA A 279 -29.00 14.36 -7.97
CA ALA A 279 -27.58 14.36 -7.61
C ALA A 279 -26.84 13.04 -7.99
N CYS A 280 -27.28 12.35 -9.03
CA CYS A 280 -26.47 11.42 -9.79
C CYS A 280 -25.92 12.14 -11.04
N ALA A 281 -24.68 11.85 -11.44
CA ALA A 281 -24.10 12.43 -12.65
C ALA A 281 -23.33 11.39 -13.46
N ASN A 282 -23.32 11.57 -14.78
CA ASN A 282 -22.47 10.80 -15.67
C ASN A 282 -21.12 11.50 -15.87
N ALA A 283 -20.06 10.71 -15.92
CA ALA A 283 -18.75 11.09 -16.39
C ALA A 283 -18.18 10.00 -17.31
N SER A 284 -17.25 10.38 -18.17
CA SER A 284 -16.60 9.45 -19.08
C SER A 284 -15.13 9.80 -19.29
N LEU A 285 -14.32 8.77 -19.52
CA LEU A 285 -12.93 8.95 -19.92
C LEU A 285 -12.82 9.08 -21.43
N ARG A 286 -12.15 10.15 -21.88
CA ARG A 286 -12.03 10.46 -23.29
C ARG A 286 -11.07 9.53 -24.00
N ALA A 287 -11.53 9.03 -25.13
CA ALA A 287 -10.72 8.39 -26.16
C ALA A 287 -10.95 9.12 -27.49
N GLN A 288 -9.91 9.27 -28.30
CA GLN A 288 -9.99 9.91 -29.60
C GLN A 288 -9.35 9.00 -30.65
N GLU A 289 -9.98 8.93 -31.83
CA GLU A 289 -9.36 8.31 -32.99
C GLU A 289 -8.45 9.33 -33.68
N TRP A 290 -7.18 8.96 -33.88
CA TRP A 290 -6.20 9.76 -34.60
C TRP A 290 -5.49 8.89 -35.63
N GLY A 291 -5.55 9.25 -36.91
CA GLY A 291 -4.88 8.51 -37.98
C GLY A 291 -5.37 7.06 -38.16
N GLY A 292 -6.55 6.72 -37.63
CA GLY A 292 -7.09 5.35 -37.62
C GLY A 292 -6.71 4.51 -36.40
N ASP A 293 -5.96 5.07 -35.45
CA ASP A 293 -5.62 4.44 -34.17
C ASP A 293 -6.37 5.11 -33.02
N LEU A 294 -6.67 4.34 -31.98
CA LEU A 294 -7.36 4.81 -30.79
C LEU A 294 -6.34 5.31 -29.76
N VAL A 295 -6.45 6.58 -29.37
CA VAL A 295 -5.62 7.21 -28.35
C VAL A 295 -6.46 7.50 -27.11
N PHE A 296 -6.01 7.02 -25.95
CA PHE A 296 -6.64 7.31 -24.66
C PHE A 296 -6.05 8.59 -24.08
N LEU A 297 -6.90 9.59 -23.83
CA LEU A 297 -6.45 10.88 -23.27
C LEU A 297 -6.33 10.83 -21.75
N HIS A 298 -6.93 9.82 -21.11
CA HIS A 298 -7.04 9.66 -19.65
C HIS A 298 -7.68 10.88 -18.95
N GLU A 299 -8.40 11.71 -19.70
CA GLU A 299 -9.11 12.89 -19.24
C GLU A 299 -10.57 12.52 -18.96
N VAL A 300 -11.06 12.83 -17.76
CA VAL A 300 -12.45 12.68 -17.34
C VAL A 300 -13.25 13.88 -17.79
N LYS A 301 -14.36 13.64 -18.46
CA LYS A 301 -15.31 14.66 -18.93
C LYS A 301 -16.69 14.38 -18.36
N ALA A 302 -17.45 15.44 -18.06
CA ALA A 302 -18.86 15.32 -17.73
C ALA A 302 -19.67 14.74 -18.92
N GLY A 303 -20.66 13.93 -18.59
CA GLY A 303 -21.52 13.23 -19.54
C GLY A 303 -21.11 11.77 -19.77
N PRO A 304 -22.06 10.94 -20.25
CA PRO A 304 -21.78 9.54 -20.57
C PRO A 304 -20.85 9.41 -21.78
N ALA A 305 -20.26 8.23 -21.96
CA ALA A 305 -19.44 7.96 -23.13
C ALA A 305 -20.31 7.84 -24.38
N ASP A 306 -19.94 8.53 -25.46
CA ASP A 306 -20.73 8.57 -26.70
C ASP A 306 -20.77 7.22 -27.45
N ARG A 307 -19.72 6.38 -27.31
CA ARG A 307 -19.56 5.10 -28.03
C ARG A 307 -18.71 4.08 -27.27
N SER A 308 -18.94 2.81 -27.55
CA SER A 308 -18.06 1.70 -27.16
C SER A 308 -16.96 1.48 -28.19
N TYR A 309 -15.69 1.55 -27.78
CA TYR A 309 -14.53 1.37 -28.66
C TYR A 309 -13.98 -0.06 -28.69
N GLY A 310 -14.80 -1.08 -28.36
CA GLY A 310 -14.32 -2.45 -28.16
C GLY A 310 -13.64 -3.05 -29.39
N VAL A 311 -14.17 -2.79 -30.59
CA VAL A 311 -13.59 -3.29 -31.84
C VAL A 311 -12.26 -2.58 -32.17
N GLN A 312 -12.17 -1.28 -31.90
CA GLN A 312 -10.96 -0.48 -32.06
C GLN A 312 -9.86 -0.89 -31.08
N VAL A 313 -10.21 -1.21 -29.83
CA VAL A 313 -9.28 -1.78 -28.84
C VAL A 313 -8.75 -3.13 -29.33
N ALA A 314 -9.61 -3.97 -29.91
CA ALA A 314 -9.20 -5.24 -30.47
C ALA A 314 -8.23 -5.06 -31.67
N LYS A 315 -8.46 -4.04 -32.51
CA LYS A 315 -7.53 -3.64 -33.57
C LYS A 315 -6.17 -3.22 -32.99
N LEU A 316 -6.16 -2.39 -31.94
CA LEU A 316 -4.93 -1.96 -31.24
C LEU A 316 -4.16 -3.14 -30.63
N ALA A 317 -4.88 -4.16 -30.13
CA ALA A 317 -4.30 -5.40 -29.62
C ALA A 317 -3.72 -6.31 -30.72
N GLY A 318 -3.86 -5.94 -32.00
CA GLY A 318 -3.29 -6.68 -33.12
C GLY A 318 -4.20 -7.77 -33.70
N LEU A 319 -5.53 -7.69 -33.51
CA LEU A 319 -6.43 -8.64 -34.18
C LEU A 319 -6.29 -8.56 -35.70
N PRO A 320 -6.37 -9.71 -36.42
CA PRO A 320 -6.29 -9.72 -37.87
C PRO A 320 -7.34 -8.81 -38.52
N ALA A 321 -6.96 -8.06 -39.55
CA ALA A 321 -7.84 -7.09 -40.20
C ALA A 321 -9.16 -7.69 -40.72
N ALA A 322 -9.17 -8.97 -41.10
CA ALA A 322 -10.37 -9.68 -41.50
C ALA A 322 -11.35 -9.89 -40.33
N ALA A 323 -10.85 -10.19 -39.13
CA ALA A 323 -11.64 -10.34 -37.92
C ALA A 323 -12.22 -8.99 -37.47
N VAL A 324 -11.40 -7.92 -37.51
CA VAL A 324 -11.85 -6.54 -37.20
C VAL A 324 -13.00 -6.12 -38.12
N ARG A 325 -12.84 -6.26 -39.45
CA ARG A 325 -13.91 -5.95 -40.43
C ARG A 325 -15.18 -6.77 -40.18
N ARG A 326 -15.03 -8.05 -39.79
CA ARG A 326 -16.18 -8.89 -39.46
C ARG A 326 -16.88 -8.41 -38.19
N ALA A 327 -16.12 -8.05 -37.15
CA ALA A 327 -16.66 -7.52 -35.91
C ALA A 327 -17.44 -6.21 -36.14
N GLU A 328 -16.90 -5.29 -36.94
CA GLU A 328 -17.59 -4.05 -37.33
C GLU A 328 -18.91 -4.33 -38.06
N ALA A 329 -18.93 -5.29 -38.98
CA ALA A 329 -20.12 -5.67 -39.72
C ALA A 329 -21.18 -6.33 -38.82
N VAL A 330 -20.77 -7.10 -37.80
CA VAL A 330 -21.68 -7.69 -36.82
C VAL A 330 -22.23 -6.63 -35.88
N LEU A 331 -21.39 -5.72 -35.38
CA LEU A 331 -21.80 -4.63 -34.50
C LEU A 331 -22.86 -3.75 -35.15
N LYS A 332 -22.66 -3.33 -36.41
CA LYS A 332 -23.66 -2.56 -37.16
C LYS A 332 -25.01 -3.27 -37.28
N LYS A 333 -25.03 -4.61 -37.34
CA LYS A 333 -26.28 -5.39 -37.38
C LYS A 333 -26.96 -5.46 -36.01
N LEU A 334 -26.20 -5.47 -34.93
CA LEU A 334 -26.73 -5.50 -33.56
C LEU A 334 -27.26 -4.12 -33.14
N GLU A 335 -26.61 -3.04 -33.54
CA GLU A 335 -27.04 -1.65 -33.26
C GLU A 335 -28.27 -1.22 -34.10
N ALA A 336 -28.51 -1.87 -35.24
CA ALA A 336 -29.67 -1.60 -36.10
C ALA A 336 -30.96 -2.31 -35.65
N LYS A 337 -30.93 -2.96 -34.48
CA LYS A 337 -32.01 -3.81 -33.96
C LYS A 337 -32.53 -3.26 -32.64
#